data_AF-A0A512UNJ3-F1
#
_entry.id   AF-A0A512UNJ3-F1
#
_cell.length_a   1.000
_cell.length_b   1.000
_cell.length_c   1.000
_cell.angle_alpha   90.00
_cell.angle_beta   90.00
_cell.angle_gamma   90.00
#
_symmetry.space_group_name_H-M   'P 1'
#
loop_
_entity.id
_entity.type
_entity.pdbx_description
1 polymer ?
#
loop_
_entity_poly.entity_id
_entity_poly.type
_entity_poly.pdbx_seq_one_letter_code
_entity_poly.pdbx_strand_id
1 'polypeptide(L)'
;MSQLFMPSSPADDSRHMDHMEFLDSIAQNEAENLQVSRMDHFSEQQPQTPTFSFAAATGQVSHLADVLASISAIGRNALMVISRHGLSFFSEYNHILNAHVSIDASLFSTFEYHWTSNPQESEESLPKNVQVGIDVHMLNDAFAAAAATVMPRSKNGGNNASSAPSDTVLCYIKYRGEGYPLVVEFEDRLMSEQIEFSTFHLDMDFPYANDNPESQGQNPDDVGALAIDHSALRFEVILQSDILANLLQDLQNLNTEDLYMFVSNKMLVGGGSHSANASQNSINFISKGAIGYSKLIYPNARTMLQKLEVYKEGSMEPIPTTDSVLCTIAFSPFIKVLRAVKLSTKCKIMKDFNGVFSIQLLCKNTAAKSYPGTLIAFNMLERSDLGVTGQDIGLDVASLFDDQVYQQVMEYDHSKQNTSYSETRTETFTHEDNGISAAEPFSYAAFQRRPNNVDDASKRRRVETGESLGTSAPVDDVPLFL
;
A
#
# COMPACT_ATOMS: atom_id res chain seq x y z
N MET A 1 31.84 -68.75 -48.74
CA MET A 1 31.94 -68.29 -50.14
C MET A 1 32.15 -66.78 -50.12
N SER A 2 33.04 -66.14 -50.88
CA SER A 2 34.18 -66.65 -51.67
C SER A 2 35.12 -65.50 -52.08
N GLN A 3 36.40 -65.51 -51.65
CA GLN A 3 37.57 -64.85 -52.31
C GLN A 3 37.50 -63.29 -52.45
N LEU A 4 38.52 -62.47 -52.73
CA LEU A 4 39.97 -62.51 -53.10
C LEU A 4 40.67 -61.33 -52.34
N PHE A 5 41.99 -61.19 -52.08
CA PHE A 5 43.16 -62.09 -52.14
C PHE A 5 44.30 -61.55 -51.20
N MET A 6 45.56 -61.47 -51.66
CA MET A 6 46.81 -61.01 -50.97
C MET A 6 47.82 -60.46 -52.03
N PRO A 7 49.05 -59.93 -51.74
CA PRO A 7 49.91 -59.97 -50.53
C PRO A 7 50.27 -58.53 -50.02
N SER A 8 51.42 -58.11 -49.43
CA SER A 8 52.78 -58.67 -49.17
C SER A 8 53.55 -57.93 -48.04
N SER A 9 54.73 -58.46 -47.67
CA SER A 9 55.82 -57.86 -46.82
C SER A 9 57.05 -57.55 -47.74
N PRO A 10 58.23 -56.98 -47.31
CA PRO A 10 58.72 -56.68 -45.95
C PRO A 10 59.55 -55.36 -45.77
N ALA A 11 60.21 -55.25 -44.61
CA ALA A 11 61.50 -54.59 -44.32
C ALA A 11 61.60 -53.08 -43.93
N ASP A 12 62.48 -52.85 -42.93
CA ASP A 12 63.45 -51.77 -42.74
C ASP A 12 63.00 -50.29 -42.54
N ASP A 13 63.71 -49.44 -41.76
CA ASP A 13 64.72 -49.65 -40.70
C ASP A 13 64.86 -48.36 -39.84
N SER A 14 65.31 -48.51 -38.59
CA SER A 14 65.85 -47.48 -37.69
C SER A 14 64.94 -46.30 -37.25
N ARG A 15 64.71 -46.20 -35.93
CA ARG A 15 65.10 -45.07 -35.03
C ARG A 15 64.45 -45.19 -33.64
N HIS A 16 65.25 -45.65 -32.67
CA HIS A 16 65.11 -45.21 -31.28
C HIS A 16 65.90 -43.91 -31.09
N MET A 17 65.64 -43.19 -29.99
CA MET A 17 65.94 -41.77 -29.78
C MET A 17 65.05 -40.87 -30.66
N ASP A 18 64.34 -39.86 -30.16
CA ASP A 18 64.36 -39.23 -28.82
C ASP A 18 62.95 -39.09 -28.23
N HIS A 19 62.82 -39.37 -26.93
CA HIS A 19 61.54 -39.22 -26.19
C HIS A 19 61.69 -38.53 -24.82
N MET A 20 62.89 -38.03 -24.48
CA MET A 20 63.17 -37.26 -23.27
C MET A 20 63.15 -35.74 -23.51
N GLU A 21 63.73 -35.23 -24.60
CA GLU A 21 63.78 -33.78 -24.87
C GLU A 21 62.39 -33.13 -25.05
N PHE A 22 61.36 -33.91 -25.41
CA PHE A 22 60.00 -33.40 -25.58
C PHE A 22 59.27 -33.11 -24.24
N LEU A 23 59.72 -33.67 -23.11
CA LEU A 23 59.07 -33.47 -21.81
C LEU A 23 59.65 -32.28 -21.05
N ASP A 24 60.97 -32.07 -21.09
CA ASP A 24 61.60 -30.88 -20.49
C ASP A 24 61.17 -29.58 -21.19
N SER A 25 60.92 -29.64 -22.50
CA SER A 25 60.37 -28.52 -23.29
C SER A 25 58.99 -28.05 -22.81
N ILE A 26 58.14 -28.97 -22.34
CA ILE A 26 56.82 -28.63 -21.78
C ILE A 26 56.98 -28.04 -20.37
N ALA A 27 57.82 -28.66 -19.53
CA ALA A 27 58.07 -28.20 -18.16
C ALA A 27 58.65 -26.77 -18.07
N GLN A 28 59.52 -26.38 -19.01
CA GLN A 28 60.06 -25.02 -19.05
C GLN A 28 59.03 -23.97 -19.50
N ASN A 29 58.14 -24.31 -20.44
CA ASN A 29 57.08 -23.38 -20.89
C ASN A 29 56.02 -23.11 -19.81
N GLU A 30 55.72 -24.07 -18.92
CA GLU A 30 54.84 -23.81 -17.77
C GLU A 30 55.53 -22.97 -16.69
N ALA A 31 56.84 -23.13 -16.50
CA ALA A 31 57.60 -22.38 -15.51
C ALA A 31 57.71 -20.87 -15.83
N GLU A 32 57.95 -20.48 -17.09
CA GLU A 32 58.01 -19.06 -17.46
C GLU A 32 56.62 -18.40 -17.44
N ASN A 33 55.56 -19.08 -17.88
CA ASN A 33 54.18 -18.58 -17.77
C ASN A 33 53.77 -18.32 -16.31
N LEU A 34 54.23 -19.13 -15.36
CA LEU A 34 53.98 -18.97 -13.93
C LEU A 34 54.80 -17.85 -13.25
N GLN A 35 55.82 -17.28 -13.91
CA GLN A 35 56.50 -16.07 -13.44
C GLN A 35 55.99 -14.79 -14.12
N VAL A 36 55.63 -14.84 -15.41
CA VAL A 36 55.03 -13.68 -16.11
C VAL A 36 53.65 -13.34 -15.54
N SER A 37 52.83 -14.33 -15.19
CA SER A 37 51.51 -14.13 -14.55
C SER A 37 51.56 -13.64 -13.08
N ARG A 38 52.72 -13.17 -12.59
CA ARG A 38 52.88 -12.74 -11.18
C ARG A 38 53.52 -11.36 -10.98
N MET A 39 53.72 -10.60 -12.06
CA MET A 39 54.17 -9.20 -12.00
C MET A 39 53.36 -8.29 -12.93
N ASP A 40 52.04 -8.27 -12.73
CA ASP A 40 51.25 -7.13 -13.18
C ASP A 40 50.14 -6.78 -12.17
N HIS A 41 49.91 -5.48 -12.01
CA HIS A 41 48.77 -4.87 -11.32
C HIS A 41 48.51 -5.31 -9.86
N PHE A 42 49.54 -5.23 -9.00
CA PHE A 42 49.34 -4.54 -7.71
C PHE A 42 49.40 -3.03 -7.94
N SER A 43 48.41 -2.50 -8.67
CA SER A 43 48.09 -1.08 -8.57
C SER A 43 47.45 -0.85 -7.20
N GLU A 44 47.90 0.17 -6.48
CA GLU A 44 47.04 0.77 -5.46
C GLU A 44 45.79 1.25 -6.18
N GLN A 45 44.66 0.55 -5.96
CA GLN A 45 43.37 1.07 -6.37
C GLN A 45 43.10 2.31 -5.51
N GLN A 46 43.52 3.48 -6.02
CA GLN A 46 42.95 4.75 -5.59
C GLN A 46 41.44 4.57 -5.58
N PRO A 47 40.74 4.84 -4.45
CA PRO A 47 39.33 4.55 -4.34
C PRO A 47 38.61 5.34 -5.43
N GLN A 48 38.10 4.62 -6.44
CA GLN A 48 37.40 5.25 -7.55
C GLN A 48 36.22 6.00 -6.95
N THR A 49 36.18 7.31 -7.16
CA THR A 49 35.08 8.15 -6.69
C THR A 49 33.80 7.60 -7.31
N PRO A 50 32.81 7.18 -6.50
CA PRO A 50 31.65 6.49 -7.03
C PRO A 50 30.91 7.39 -8.01
N THR A 51 30.50 6.84 -9.14
CA THR A 51 29.80 7.56 -10.23
C THR A 51 28.48 8.19 -9.77
N PHE A 52 27.92 7.65 -8.69
CA PHE A 52 26.73 8.13 -8.03
C PHE A 52 26.96 8.31 -6.52
N SER A 53 26.38 9.36 -5.94
CA SER A 53 26.23 9.47 -4.49
C SER A 53 24.86 10.04 -4.11
N PHE A 54 24.28 9.42 -3.08
CA PHE A 54 23.03 9.83 -2.46
C PHE A 54 23.23 10.00 -0.96
N ALA A 55 22.71 11.11 -0.42
CA ALA A 55 22.59 11.32 1.02
C ALA A 55 21.28 12.06 1.33
N ALA A 56 20.52 11.58 2.31
CA ALA A 56 19.34 12.28 2.83
C ALA A 56 19.30 12.25 4.35
N ALA A 57 18.74 13.29 4.96
CA ALA A 57 18.62 13.43 6.41
C ALA A 57 17.19 13.80 6.82
N THR A 58 16.62 13.17 7.86
CA THR A 58 15.31 13.56 8.41
C THR A 58 15.17 13.20 9.88
N GLY A 59 14.36 13.98 10.62
CA GLY A 59 13.88 13.63 11.96
C GLY A 59 12.57 12.84 11.97
N GLN A 60 12.00 12.50 10.81
CA GLN A 60 10.68 11.88 10.67
C GLN A 60 10.73 10.34 10.70
N VAL A 61 11.51 9.79 11.62
CA VAL A 61 11.86 8.35 11.70
C VAL A 61 10.63 7.46 11.89
N SER A 62 9.69 7.85 12.76
CA SER A 62 8.44 7.10 12.98
C SER A 62 7.56 7.02 11.73
N HIS A 63 7.43 8.12 10.99
CA HIS A 63 6.67 8.15 9.74
C HIS A 63 7.31 7.24 8.68
N LEU A 64 8.64 7.21 8.59
CA LEU A 64 9.33 6.27 7.72
C LEU A 64 9.15 4.81 8.18
N ALA A 65 9.18 4.54 9.49
CA ALA A 65 8.89 3.20 10.03
C ALA A 65 7.47 2.74 9.67
N ASP A 66 6.44 3.57 9.87
CA ASP A 66 5.04 3.26 9.55
C ASP A 66 4.83 2.98 8.03
N VAL A 67 5.53 3.73 7.18
CA VAL A 67 5.52 3.56 5.72
C VAL A 67 6.27 2.28 5.30
N LEU A 68 7.45 2.00 5.87
CA LEU A 68 8.20 0.77 5.63
C LEU A 68 7.45 -0.48 6.13
N ALA A 69 6.73 -0.34 7.25
CA ALA A 69 5.83 -1.38 7.76
C ALA A 69 4.69 -1.66 6.77
N SER A 70 4.24 -0.67 6.01
CA SER A 70 3.15 -0.82 5.04
C SER A 70 3.59 -1.59 3.79
N ILE A 71 4.78 -1.33 3.25
CA ILE A 71 5.30 -2.05 2.07
C ILE A 71 5.79 -3.47 2.43
N SER A 72 6.38 -3.68 3.61
CA SER A 72 6.78 -5.02 4.10
C SER A 72 5.60 -5.96 4.38
N ALA A 73 4.36 -5.46 4.42
CA ALA A 73 3.17 -6.31 4.45
C ALA A 73 2.91 -7.02 3.09
N ILE A 74 3.52 -6.56 2.00
CA ILE A 74 3.34 -7.06 0.63
C ILE A 74 4.33 -8.18 0.35
N GLY A 75 5.62 -7.87 0.35
CA GLY A 75 6.73 -8.79 0.17
C GLY A 75 7.93 -8.44 1.07
N ARG A 76 8.82 -9.41 1.29
CA ARG A 76 10.04 -9.23 2.11
C ARG A 76 11.09 -8.35 1.44
N ASN A 77 11.17 -8.42 0.11
CA ASN A 77 12.08 -7.63 -0.69
C ASN A 77 11.31 -6.48 -1.36
N ALA A 78 11.98 -5.35 -1.56
CA ALA A 78 11.45 -4.24 -2.34
C ALA A 78 12.54 -3.67 -3.25
N LEU A 79 12.11 -3.19 -4.42
CA LEU A 79 12.91 -2.32 -5.26
C LEU A 79 12.80 -0.89 -4.69
N MET A 80 13.88 -0.40 -4.11
CA MET A 80 14.01 1.00 -3.71
C MET A 80 14.47 1.81 -4.93
N VAL A 81 13.78 2.90 -5.22
CA VAL A 81 14.07 3.78 -6.36
C VAL A 81 14.39 5.17 -5.81
N ILE A 82 15.63 5.61 -6.04
CA ILE A 82 16.16 6.90 -5.60
C ILE A 82 16.12 7.84 -6.80
N SER A 83 15.47 9.00 -6.66
CA SER A 83 15.37 10.01 -7.72
C SER A 83 15.78 11.38 -7.22
N ARG A 84 15.85 12.37 -8.13
CA ARG A 84 15.99 13.80 -7.76
C ARG A 84 14.78 14.35 -6.99
N HIS A 85 13.65 13.64 -6.97
CA HIS A 85 12.37 14.09 -6.39
C HIS A 85 12.02 13.40 -5.07
N GLY A 86 12.72 12.32 -4.69
CA GLY A 86 12.47 11.61 -3.45
C GLY A 86 12.90 10.14 -3.48
N LEU A 87 12.30 9.36 -2.59
CA LEU A 87 12.46 7.90 -2.51
C LEU A 87 11.14 7.22 -2.85
N SER A 88 11.18 6.20 -3.69
CA SER A 88 10.07 5.27 -3.90
C SER A 88 10.44 3.86 -3.48
N PHE A 89 9.44 3.06 -3.11
CA PHE A 89 9.60 1.63 -2.85
C PHE A 89 8.52 0.85 -3.60
N PHE A 90 8.92 -0.20 -4.30
CA PHE A 90 8.02 -1.09 -5.05
C PHE A 90 8.18 -2.53 -4.58
N SER A 91 7.07 -3.23 -4.34
CA SER A 91 7.07 -4.64 -3.93
C SER A 91 5.86 -5.36 -4.53
N GLU A 92 6.05 -6.61 -4.93
CA GLU A 92 5.01 -7.45 -5.52
C GLU A 92 4.67 -8.66 -4.65
N TYR A 93 3.45 -9.15 -4.79
CA TYR A 93 2.95 -10.36 -4.16
C TYR A 93 2.26 -11.24 -5.21
N ASN A 94 3.00 -12.27 -5.66
CA ASN A 94 2.55 -13.28 -6.63
C ASN A 94 2.00 -12.72 -7.96
N HIS A 95 2.44 -11.52 -8.38
CA HIS A 95 1.97 -10.79 -9.58
C HIS A 95 0.44 -10.53 -9.65
N ILE A 96 -0.30 -10.75 -8.55
CA ILE A 96 -1.74 -10.46 -8.42
C ILE A 96 -2.02 -9.21 -7.58
N LEU A 97 -0.99 -8.70 -6.90
CA LEU A 97 -0.99 -7.50 -6.07
C LEU A 97 0.42 -6.90 -6.13
N ASN A 98 0.51 -5.61 -6.40
CA ASN A 98 1.73 -4.83 -6.16
C ASN A 98 1.45 -3.59 -5.32
N ALA A 99 2.52 -2.96 -4.85
CA ALA A 99 2.45 -1.75 -4.06
C ALA A 99 3.59 -0.80 -4.43
N HIS A 100 3.25 0.45 -4.68
CA HIS A 100 4.19 1.56 -4.90
C HIS A 100 4.00 2.61 -3.81
N VAL A 101 5.05 2.81 -3.02
CA VAL A 101 5.19 3.91 -2.07
C VAL A 101 6.01 5.01 -2.73
N SER A 102 5.59 6.27 -2.62
CA SER A 102 6.36 7.44 -3.03
C SER A 102 6.48 8.47 -1.90
N ILE A 103 7.73 8.85 -1.60
CA ILE A 103 8.14 9.73 -0.50
C ILE A 103 8.89 10.93 -1.08
N ASP A 104 8.18 12.04 -1.27
CA ASP A 104 8.74 13.30 -1.77
C ASP A 104 9.92 13.82 -0.90
N ALA A 105 10.92 14.41 -1.57
CA ALA A 105 12.16 14.90 -0.98
C ALA A 105 11.95 15.93 0.15
N SER A 106 10.82 16.64 0.20
CA SER A 106 10.51 17.60 1.28
C SER A 106 10.21 16.97 2.65
N LEU A 107 10.17 15.64 2.77
CA LEU A 107 10.24 14.95 4.07
C LEU A 107 11.61 15.09 4.75
N PHE A 108 12.65 15.33 3.95
CA PHE A 108 14.04 15.36 4.38
C PHE A 108 14.52 16.80 4.57
N SER A 109 15.24 17.06 5.66
CA SER A 109 15.90 18.35 5.93
C SER A 109 17.14 18.57 5.05
N THR A 110 17.64 17.50 4.43
CA THR A 110 18.74 17.50 3.46
C THR A 110 18.48 16.35 2.50
N PHE A 111 18.58 16.60 1.19
CA PHE A 111 18.39 15.59 0.16
C PHE A 111 19.34 15.89 -1.00
N GLU A 112 20.40 15.09 -1.11
CA GLU A 112 21.51 15.24 -2.04
C GLU A 112 21.50 14.05 -3.01
N TYR A 113 21.31 14.35 -4.30
CA TYR A 113 21.37 13.40 -5.40
C TYR A 113 22.43 13.87 -6.39
N HIS A 114 23.55 13.18 -6.46
CA HIS A 114 24.71 13.58 -7.27
C HIS A 114 25.16 12.46 -8.19
N TRP A 115 25.39 12.82 -9.45
CA TRP A 115 26.00 11.95 -10.46
C TRP A 115 27.26 12.64 -10.97
N THR A 116 28.40 11.95 -10.97
CA THR A 116 29.63 12.47 -11.58
C THR A 116 29.69 12.02 -13.03
N SER A 117 29.08 12.80 -13.92
CA SER A 117 29.15 12.57 -15.37
C SER A 117 30.55 12.85 -15.91
N ASN A 118 30.94 12.17 -16.99
CA ASN A 118 32.07 12.67 -17.77
C ASN A 118 31.66 13.99 -18.45
N PRO A 119 32.54 15.00 -18.58
CA PRO A 119 32.24 16.27 -19.26
C PRO A 119 31.92 16.19 -20.76
N GLN A 120 31.75 14.98 -21.31
CA GLN A 120 31.39 14.69 -22.70
C GLN A 120 30.05 13.95 -22.83
N GLU A 121 29.42 13.57 -21.70
CA GLU A 121 28.09 12.95 -21.67
C GLU A 121 27.03 14.04 -21.48
N SER A 122 26.03 14.08 -22.36
CA SER A 122 24.88 15.00 -22.23
C SER A 122 24.06 14.65 -20.98
N GLU A 123 23.50 15.65 -20.29
CA GLU A 123 22.69 15.38 -19.09
C GLU A 123 21.48 14.46 -19.37
N GLU A 124 20.99 14.45 -20.61
CA GLU A 124 19.90 13.59 -21.10
C GLU A 124 20.24 12.09 -21.10
N SER A 125 21.53 11.70 -21.15
CA SER A 125 21.95 10.28 -21.14
C SER A 125 22.22 9.73 -19.74
N LEU A 126 22.03 10.52 -18.68
CA LEU A 126 22.28 10.08 -17.31
C LEU A 126 21.06 9.34 -16.72
N PRO A 127 21.26 8.28 -15.89
CA PRO A 127 20.16 7.62 -15.20
C PRO A 127 19.37 8.61 -14.33
N LYS A 128 18.12 8.87 -14.72
CA LYS A 128 17.23 9.81 -14.00
C LYS A 128 16.93 9.33 -12.57
N ASN A 129 16.89 8.01 -12.39
CA ASN A 129 16.65 7.31 -11.14
C ASN A 129 17.71 6.21 -10.96
N VAL A 130 18.06 5.89 -9.71
CA VAL A 130 18.86 4.73 -9.32
C VAL A 130 17.97 3.70 -8.64
N GLN A 131 17.97 2.47 -9.14
CA GLN A 131 17.18 1.36 -8.60
C GLN A 131 18.07 0.41 -7.80
N VAL A 132 17.58 -0.10 -6.66
CA VAL A 132 18.34 -1.00 -5.78
C VAL A 132 17.40 -1.93 -5.00
N GLY A 133 17.67 -3.23 -5.03
CA GLY A 133 16.94 -4.22 -4.24
C GLY A 133 17.40 -4.27 -2.79
N ILE A 134 16.44 -4.29 -1.87
CA ILE A 134 16.66 -4.31 -0.41
C ILE A 134 15.75 -5.33 0.29
N ASP A 135 16.21 -5.84 1.45
CA ASP A 135 15.33 -6.51 2.41
C ASP A 135 14.58 -5.44 3.21
N VAL A 136 13.30 -5.22 2.85
CA VAL A 136 12.50 -4.14 3.43
C VAL A 136 11.96 -4.50 4.82
N HIS A 137 12.00 -5.77 5.22
CA HIS A 137 11.75 -6.18 6.60
C HIS A 137 12.90 -5.75 7.52
N MET A 138 14.15 -6.03 7.14
CA MET A 138 15.30 -5.60 7.94
C MET A 138 15.40 -4.07 8.03
N LEU A 139 15.10 -3.36 6.95
CA LEU A 139 15.04 -1.90 6.95
C LEU A 139 13.91 -1.39 7.86
N ASN A 140 12.70 -1.94 7.74
CA ASN A 140 11.56 -1.63 8.62
C ASN A 140 11.93 -1.81 10.10
N ASP A 141 12.51 -2.94 10.47
CA ASP A 141 12.74 -3.31 11.87
C ASP A 141 13.76 -2.35 12.53
N ALA A 142 14.77 -1.89 11.78
CA ALA A 142 15.70 -0.86 12.23
C ALA A 142 15.01 0.50 12.42
N PHE A 143 14.20 0.95 11.45
CA PHE A 143 13.43 2.20 11.57
C PHE A 143 12.41 2.15 12.73
N ALA A 144 11.77 1.01 12.96
CA ALA A 144 10.84 0.80 14.06
C ALA A 144 11.54 0.79 15.43
N ALA A 145 12.73 0.17 15.53
CA ALA A 145 13.55 0.22 16.74
C ALA A 145 13.99 1.66 17.05
N ALA A 146 14.51 2.39 16.06
CA ALA A 146 14.90 3.79 16.20
C ALA A 146 13.71 4.68 16.60
N ALA A 147 12.53 4.50 15.98
CA ALA A 147 11.31 5.20 16.35
C ALA A 147 10.85 4.93 17.81
N ALA A 148 11.11 3.74 18.34
CA ALA A 148 10.73 3.36 19.70
C ALA A 148 11.63 3.96 20.81
N THR A 149 12.82 4.49 20.46
CA THR A 149 13.69 5.18 21.44
C THR A 149 13.15 6.54 21.88
N VAL A 150 12.23 7.14 21.11
CA VAL A 150 11.57 8.42 21.39
C VAL A 150 10.61 8.29 22.58
N MET A 151 11.18 8.22 23.78
CA MET A 151 10.40 8.00 25.00
C MET A 151 9.44 9.16 25.28
N PRO A 152 8.12 8.90 25.43
CA PRO A 152 7.18 9.92 25.85
C PRO A 152 7.45 10.30 27.31
N ARG A 153 8.20 11.39 27.53
CA ARG A 153 8.50 11.92 28.88
C ARG A 153 7.19 12.09 29.66
N SER A 154 7.03 11.31 30.72
CA SER A 154 5.82 11.28 31.54
C SER A 154 5.47 12.68 32.04
N LYS A 155 4.20 13.09 31.86
CA LYS A 155 3.71 14.46 32.08
C LYS A 155 3.59 14.86 33.58
N ASN A 156 4.25 14.12 34.46
CA ASN A 156 4.17 14.25 35.92
C ASN A 156 5.44 14.92 36.48
N GLY A 157 5.53 16.26 36.41
CA GLY A 157 6.58 16.98 37.15
C GLY A 157 6.87 18.42 36.72
N GLY A 158 6.17 19.39 37.33
CA GLY A 158 6.61 20.79 37.42
C GLY A 158 6.11 21.76 36.34
N ASN A 159 5.58 22.91 36.78
CA ASN A 159 5.04 23.96 35.91
C ASN A 159 6.11 24.84 35.21
N ASN A 160 7.38 24.44 35.23
CA ASN A 160 8.49 25.16 34.60
C ASN A 160 8.88 24.49 33.27
N ALA A 161 7.99 24.59 32.28
CA ALA A 161 8.25 24.12 30.91
C ALA A 161 9.21 25.05 30.17
N SER A 162 10.51 25.01 30.53
CA SER A 162 11.57 25.55 29.69
C SER A 162 11.66 24.76 28.39
N SER A 163 12.04 25.44 27.30
CA SER A 163 12.05 24.90 25.94
C SER A 163 13.23 23.96 25.67
N ALA A 164 13.35 22.88 26.45
CA ALA A 164 14.17 21.74 26.08
C ALA A 164 13.62 21.18 24.75
N PRO A 165 14.43 21.04 23.69
CA PRO A 165 13.93 20.45 22.45
C PRO A 165 13.53 18.99 22.72
N SER A 166 12.54 18.49 21.98
CA SER A 166 12.19 17.07 21.98
C SER A 166 13.41 16.19 21.77
N ASP A 167 13.46 15.03 22.44
CA ASP A 167 14.43 13.98 22.15
C ASP A 167 13.99 13.29 20.84
N THR A 168 14.38 13.87 19.70
CA THR A 168 14.08 13.36 18.35
C THR A 168 15.31 12.70 17.76
N VAL A 169 15.18 11.44 17.36
CA VAL A 169 16.19 10.74 16.55
C VAL A 169 16.29 11.40 15.18
N LEU A 170 17.51 11.69 14.75
CA LEU A 170 17.84 12.03 13.37
C LEU A 170 18.23 10.75 12.62
N CYS A 171 17.83 10.65 11.37
CA CYS A 171 18.16 9.54 10.49
C CYS A 171 18.87 10.07 9.25
N TYR A 172 20.04 9.51 8.94
CA TYR A 172 20.80 9.76 7.73
C TYR A 172 20.83 8.52 6.85
N ILE A 173 20.37 8.61 5.61
CA ILE A 173 20.35 7.53 4.62
C ILE A 173 21.40 7.85 3.57
N LYS A 174 22.32 6.93 3.27
CA LYS A 174 23.48 7.14 2.40
C LYS A 174 23.67 5.95 1.45
N TYR A 175 23.88 6.20 0.16
CA TYR A 175 24.16 5.16 -0.84
C TYR A 175 25.17 5.66 -1.89
N ARG A 176 25.98 4.75 -2.45
CA ARG A 176 27.10 5.06 -3.36
C ARG A 176 26.99 4.37 -4.73
N GLY A 177 25.79 3.88 -5.07
CA GLY A 177 25.56 3.12 -6.29
C GLY A 177 25.92 1.65 -6.14
N GLU A 178 25.97 0.96 -7.28
CA GLU A 178 26.09 -0.50 -7.38
C GLU A 178 27.31 -1.06 -6.62
N GLY A 179 27.11 -2.19 -5.94
CA GLY A 179 28.15 -2.89 -5.17
C GLY A 179 28.42 -2.34 -3.77
N TYR A 180 27.86 -1.18 -3.38
CA TYR A 180 27.96 -0.63 -2.02
C TYR A 180 26.71 -0.96 -1.19
N PRO A 181 26.80 -1.07 0.15
CA PRO A 181 25.62 -1.20 1.00
C PRO A 181 24.79 0.11 1.02
N LEU A 182 23.50 -0.03 1.30
CA LEU A 182 22.67 1.08 1.76
C LEU A 182 22.98 1.30 3.24
N VAL A 183 23.51 2.48 3.59
CA VAL A 183 23.88 2.81 4.97
C VAL A 183 22.80 3.69 5.58
N VAL A 184 22.32 3.31 6.77
CA VAL A 184 21.42 4.13 7.58
C VAL A 184 22.07 4.39 8.92
N GLU A 185 22.08 5.64 9.36
CA GLU A 185 22.67 6.07 10.63
C GLU A 185 21.61 6.81 11.45
N PHE A 186 21.37 6.35 12.67
CA PHE A 186 20.42 6.95 13.61
C PHE A 186 21.18 7.66 14.74
N GLU A 187 20.97 8.97 14.91
CA GLU A 187 21.62 9.80 15.93
C GLU A 187 20.59 10.37 16.91
N ASP A 188 20.84 10.21 18.21
CA ASP A 188 20.13 10.91 19.29
C ASP A 188 21.11 11.74 20.16
N ARG A 189 20.69 12.17 21.36
CA ARG A 189 21.53 12.99 22.26
C ARG A 189 22.67 12.24 22.96
N LEU A 190 22.66 10.91 22.91
CA LEU A 190 23.48 10.02 23.72
C LEU A 190 24.24 9.00 22.85
N MET A 191 23.72 8.66 21.67
CA MET A 191 24.20 7.56 20.84
C MET A 191 24.04 7.87 19.34
N SER A 192 24.96 7.35 18.52
CA SER A 192 24.76 7.16 17.08
C SER A 192 24.94 5.68 16.75
N GLU A 193 24.03 5.13 15.96
CA GLU A 193 24.05 3.74 15.48
C GLU A 193 24.08 3.72 13.95
N GLN A 194 25.17 3.22 13.36
CA GLN A 194 25.30 2.99 11.91
C GLN A 194 24.97 1.53 11.57
N ILE A 195 24.07 1.34 10.60
CA ILE A 195 23.62 0.03 10.11
C ILE A 195 23.84 -0.02 8.59
N GLU A 196 24.44 -1.11 8.11
CA GLU A 196 24.71 -1.33 6.69
C GLU A 196 23.83 -2.47 6.16
N PHE A 197 22.98 -2.17 5.18
CA PHE A 197 22.09 -3.13 4.54
C PHE A 197 22.69 -3.61 3.22
N SER A 198 22.80 -4.93 3.07
CA SER A 198 23.21 -5.55 1.80
C SER A 198 22.19 -5.25 0.71
N THR A 199 22.68 -4.71 -0.40
CA THR A 199 21.89 -4.41 -1.61
C THR A 199 22.06 -5.49 -2.65
N PHE A 200 21.05 -5.70 -3.48
CA PHE A 200 21.07 -6.71 -4.55
C PHE A 200 20.30 -6.22 -5.77
N HIS A 201 20.52 -6.88 -6.91
CA HIS A 201 19.67 -6.68 -8.09
C HIS A 201 18.33 -7.41 -7.88
N LEU A 202 17.23 -6.78 -8.27
CA LEU A 202 15.90 -7.37 -8.30
C LEU A 202 15.39 -7.34 -9.74
N ASP A 203 15.13 -8.52 -10.29
CA ASP A 203 14.47 -8.71 -11.56
C ASP A 203 12.96 -8.51 -11.34
N MET A 204 12.51 -7.26 -11.46
CA MET A 204 11.16 -6.80 -11.17
C MET A 204 10.81 -5.62 -12.09
N ASP A 205 9.78 -5.79 -12.92
CA ASP A 205 9.27 -4.73 -13.77
C ASP A 205 8.70 -3.58 -12.92
N PHE A 206 9.27 -2.38 -13.05
CA PHE A 206 8.81 -1.19 -12.32
C PHE A 206 7.97 -0.31 -13.25
N PRO A 207 6.62 -0.44 -13.26
CA PRO A 207 5.78 0.22 -14.25
C PRO A 207 5.77 1.76 -14.14
N TYR A 208 6.27 2.29 -13.03
CA TYR A 208 6.42 3.72 -12.77
C TYR A 208 7.84 4.25 -13.13
N ALA A 209 8.65 3.49 -13.87
CA ALA A 209 9.92 3.98 -14.41
C ALA A 209 9.75 5.10 -15.45
N ASN A 210 8.61 5.11 -16.15
CA ASN A 210 8.39 5.83 -17.39
C ASN A 210 7.58 7.14 -17.22
N ASP A 211 7.92 7.96 -16.21
CA ASP A 211 7.48 9.38 -16.07
C ASP A 211 8.08 10.30 -17.16
N ASN A 212 8.31 9.75 -18.35
CA ASN A 212 9.10 10.34 -19.42
C ASN A 212 8.33 10.12 -20.74
N PRO A 213 7.55 11.12 -21.24
CA PRO A 213 6.62 10.90 -22.36
C PRO A 213 7.31 10.51 -23.67
N GLU A 214 8.59 10.82 -23.83
CA GLU A 214 9.41 10.42 -24.98
C GLU A 214 9.88 8.94 -24.91
N SER A 215 9.77 8.29 -23.74
CA SER A 215 10.10 6.87 -23.56
C SER A 215 8.96 5.91 -23.91
N GLN A 216 7.77 6.42 -24.28
CA GLN A 216 6.63 5.62 -24.79
C GLN A 216 6.89 4.94 -26.16
N GLY A 217 8.13 4.98 -26.67
CA GLY A 217 8.53 4.49 -27.99
C GLY A 217 9.14 3.08 -28.03
N GLN A 218 9.22 2.35 -26.92
CA GLN A 218 9.79 0.99 -26.89
C GLN A 218 8.78 -0.02 -26.33
N ASN A 219 8.39 -0.96 -27.21
CA ASN A 219 7.48 -2.10 -26.98
C ASN A 219 6.06 -1.78 -26.49
N PRO A 220 5.06 -1.63 -27.40
CA PRO A 220 3.64 -1.67 -27.04
C PRO A 220 3.17 -3.08 -26.57
N ASP A 221 4.06 -4.08 -26.59
CA ASP A 221 3.84 -5.43 -26.08
C ASP A 221 4.13 -5.57 -24.56
N ASP A 222 4.49 -4.48 -23.87
CA ASP A 222 4.74 -4.44 -22.41
C ASP A 222 3.42 -4.45 -21.59
N VAL A 223 2.54 -5.39 -21.93
CA VAL A 223 1.15 -5.53 -21.48
C VAL A 223 1.05 -6.20 -20.09
N GLY A 224 2.19 -6.49 -19.45
CA GLY A 224 2.27 -7.17 -18.15
C GLY A 224 2.13 -6.27 -16.92
N ALA A 225 2.27 -4.95 -17.09
CA ALA A 225 2.28 -4.00 -15.99
C ALA A 225 0.96 -3.97 -15.18
N LEU A 226 0.99 -4.45 -13.93
CA LEU A 226 -0.14 -4.37 -13.00
C LEU A 226 -0.28 -2.92 -12.47
N ALA A 227 -0.84 -2.05 -13.30
CA ALA A 227 -1.14 -0.65 -13.03
C ALA A 227 -2.55 -0.30 -13.51
N ILE A 228 -3.17 0.71 -12.90
CA ILE A 228 -4.54 1.15 -13.23
C ILE A 228 -4.56 1.99 -14.51
N ASP A 229 -5.43 1.66 -15.46
CA ASP A 229 -5.64 2.47 -16.67
C ASP A 229 -6.59 3.65 -16.37
N HIS A 230 -6.00 4.85 -16.28
CA HIS A 230 -6.75 6.10 -16.07
C HIS A 230 -7.62 6.49 -17.28
N SER A 231 -7.34 5.99 -18.49
CA SER A 231 -8.17 6.22 -19.68
C SER A 231 -9.35 5.25 -19.78
N ALA A 232 -9.24 4.08 -19.15
CA ALA A 232 -10.27 3.03 -19.13
C ALA A 232 -10.91 2.84 -17.74
N LEU A 233 -11.06 3.90 -16.94
CA LEU A 233 -11.73 3.78 -15.63
C LEU A 233 -13.19 3.30 -15.76
N ARG A 234 -13.58 2.33 -14.92
CA ARG A 234 -14.95 1.83 -14.72
C ARG A 234 -15.66 2.55 -13.57
N PHE A 235 -14.94 2.89 -12.50
CA PHE A 235 -15.41 3.81 -11.45
C PHE A 235 -14.25 4.47 -10.69
N GLU A 236 -14.54 5.60 -10.04
CA GLU A 236 -13.69 6.24 -9.03
C GLU A 236 -14.51 6.56 -7.77
N VAL A 237 -13.93 6.28 -6.61
CA VAL A 237 -14.49 6.54 -5.28
C VAL A 237 -13.44 7.24 -4.41
N ILE A 238 -13.84 8.21 -3.58
CA ILE A 238 -12.98 8.77 -2.52
C ILE A 238 -13.67 8.61 -1.16
N LEU A 239 -12.99 7.93 -0.23
CA LEU A 239 -13.44 7.55 1.10
C LEU A 239 -12.61 8.21 2.22
N GLN A 240 -13.24 8.30 3.40
CA GLN A 240 -12.57 8.54 4.67
C GLN A 240 -11.94 7.24 5.18
N SER A 241 -10.62 7.25 5.39
CA SER A 241 -9.82 6.04 5.59
C SER A 241 -10.02 5.34 6.93
N ASP A 242 -10.41 6.05 7.98
CA ASP A 242 -10.67 5.52 9.32
C ASP A 242 -11.89 4.58 9.36
N ILE A 243 -12.95 4.95 8.65
CA ILE A 243 -14.15 4.10 8.47
C ILE A 243 -13.79 2.86 7.66
N LEU A 244 -12.97 3.00 6.61
CA LEU A 244 -12.48 1.86 5.83
C LEU A 244 -11.58 0.95 6.68
N ALA A 245 -10.68 1.50 7.50
CA ALA A 245 -9.81 0.73 8.40
C ALA A 245 -10.60 -0.14 9.39
N ASN A 246 -11.70 0.38 9.94
CA ASN A 246 -12.60 -0.38 10.81
C ASN A 246 -13.32 -1.49 10.02
N LEU A 247 -13.92 -1.15 8.87
CA LEU A 247 -14.61 -2.12 8.00
C LEU A 247 -13.70 -3.27 7.57
N LEU A 248 -12.44 -2.97 7.19
CA LEU A 248 -11.43 -3.97 6.85
C LEU A 248 -11.05 -4.85 8.05
N GLN A 249 -11.00 -4.28 9.25
CA GLN A 249 -10.75 -5.03 10.49
C GLN A 249 -11.91 -5.99 10.80
N ASP A 250 -13.15 -5.56 10.57
CA ASP A 250 -14.33 -6.40 10.78
C ASP A 250 -14.42 -7.54 9.74
N LEU A 251 -14.13 -7.27 8.46
CA LEU A 251 -13.97 -8.32 7.43
C LEU A 251 -12.90 -9.35 7.83
N GLN A 252 -11.75 -8.89 8.36
CA GLN A 252 -10.71 -9.79 8.87
C GLN A 252 -11.21 -10.64 10.04
N ASN A 253 -11.96 -10.06 10.99
CA ASN A 253 -12.53 -10.77 12.13
C ASN A 253 -13.62 -11.79 11.72
N LEU A 254 -14.32 -11.54 10.62
CA LEU A 254 -15.32 -12.45 10.03
C LEU A 254 -14.70 -13.64 9.28
N ASN A 255 -13.37 -13.67 9.10
CA ASN A 255 -12.66 -14.63 8.24
C ASN A 255 -13.18 -14.61 6.79
N THR A 256 -13.29 -13.42 6.19
CA THR A 256 -13.62 -13.26 4.77
C THR A 256 -12.59 -13.98 3.89
N GLU A 257 -13.08 -14.76 2.92
CA GLU A 257 -12.29 -15.45 1.89
C GLU A 257 -12.39 -14.69 0.55
N ASP A 258 -13.63 -14.42 0.12
CA ASP A 258 -13.97 -13.60 -1.04
C ASP A 258 -14.65 -12.31 -0.57
N LEU A 259 -14.24 -11.17 -1.15
CA LEU A 259 -14.87 -9.88 -0.92
C LEU A 259 -15.51 -9.39 -2.22
N TYR A 260 -16.82 -9.12 -2.19
CA TYR A 260 -17.49 -8.43 -3.27
C TYR A 260 -17.69 -6.95 -2.91
N MET A 261 -17.20 -6.04 -3.76
CA MET A 261 -17.43 -4.60 -3.61
C MET A 261 -18.46 -4.14 -4.65
N PHE A 262 -19.65 -3.76 -4.19
CA PHE A 262 -20.69 -3.17 -5.03
C PHE A 262 -20.67 -1.65 -4.92
N VAL A 263 -20.64 -0.96 -6.06
CA VAL A 263 -20.62 0.50 -6.18
C VAL A 263 -21.79 0.93 -7.05
N SER A 264 -22.56 1.96 -6.65
CA SER A 264 -23.70 2.45 -7.45
C SER A 264 -23.95 3.94 -7.26
N ASN A 265 -24.28 4.63 -8.35
CA ASN A 265 -24.84 5.98 -8.36
C ASN A 265 -26.27 6.04 -8.91
N LYS A 266 -26.95 4.89 -9.07
CA LYS A 266 -28.33 4.84 -9.59
C LYS A 266 -29.30 5.70 -8.76
N MET A 267 -30.19 6.39 -9.46
CA MET A 267 -31.31 7.12 -8.85
C MET A 267 -32.43 6.13 -8.51
N LEU A 268 -33.03 6.26 -7.31
CA LEU A 268 -34.18 5.44 -6.92
C LEU A 268 -35.46 5.90 -7.63
N VAL A 269 -35.81 5.25 -8.74
CA VAL A 269 -37.06 5.50 -9.48
C VAL A 269 -38.24 4.74 -8.83
N GLY A 270 -38.54 5.06 -7.57
CA GLY A 270 -39.65 4.43 -6.84
C GLY A 270 -39.65 4.70 -5.34
N GLY A 271 -40.43 5.69 -4.89
CA GLY A 271 -40.60 6.00 -3.47
C GLY A 271 -41.38 7.31 -3.29
N GLY A 272 -42.68 7.21 -3.00
CA GLY A 272 -43.60 8.36 -3.02
C GLY A 272 -43.47 9.34 -1.84
N SER A 273 -42.35 10.05 -1.73
CA SER A 273 -42.16 11.12 -0.72
C SER A 273 -41.10 12.16 -1.13
N HIS A 274 -41.50 13.09 -2.02
CA HIS A 274 -40.96 14.45 -2.28
C HIS A 274 -39.44 14.76 -2.35
N SER A 275 -38.51 13.82 -2.15
CA SER A 275 -37.07 14.02 -2.31
C SER A 275 -36.66 13.88 -3.77
N ALA A 276 -36.93 14.93 -4.57
CA ALA A 276 -36.52 14.96 -5.96
C ALA A 276 -34.99 15.03 -6.10
N ASN A 277 -34.45 14.27 -7.06
CA ASN A 277 -33.09 14.38 -7.58
C ASN A 277 -31.92 14.03 -6.62
N ALA A 278 -32.15 13.21 -5.59
CA ALA A 278 -31.06 12.58 -4.84
C ALA A 278 -30.57 11.30 -5.56
N SER A 279 -29.39 11.32 -6.16
CA SER A 279 -28.68 10.10 -6.55
C SER A 279 -28.17 9.40 -5.28
N GLN A 280 -28.61 8.17 -5.02
CA GLN A 280 -28.18 7.45 -3.81
C GLN A 280 -26.86 6.73 -4.06
N ASN A 281 -25.79 7.53 -4.12
CA ASN A 281 -24.41 7.07 -4.08
C ASN A 281 -24.26 6.08 -2.91
N SER A 282 -23.92 4.84 -3.24
CA SER A 282 -23.92 3.72 -2.30
C SER A 282 -22.78 2.75 -2.61
N ILE A 283 -22.16 2.25 -1.55
CA ILE A 283 -21.10 1.25 -1.61
C ILE A 283 -21.43 0.17 -0.58
N ASN A 284 -21.42 -1.09 -1.00
CA ASN A 284 -21.60 -2.24 -0.12
C ASN A 284 -20.37 -3.14 -0.23
N PHE A 285 -19.82 -3.55 0.91
CA PHE A 285 -18.79 -4.57 1.02
C PHE A 285 -19.46 -5.86 1.49
N ILE A 286 -19.42 -6.90 0.67
CA ILE A 286 -20.08 -8.17 0.93
C ILE A 286 -19.00 -9.23 1.16
N SER A 287 -18.82 -9.58 2.43
CA SER A 287 -17.98 -10.71 2.83
C SER A 287 -18.64 -12.02 2.41
N LYS A 288 -17.84 -12.97 1.95
CA LYS A 288 -18.14 -14.39 1.91
C LYS A 288 -17.01 -15.15 2.60
N GLY A 289 -17.36 -16.08 3.48
CA GLY A 289 -16.42 -17.02 4.11
C GLY A 289 -17.15 -18.29 4.54
N ALA A 290 -16.47 -19.20 5.22
CA ALA A 290 -17.00 -20.53 5.60
C ALA A 290 -18.37 -20.55 6.31
N ILE A 291 -18.80 -19.47 6.97
CA ILE A 291 -20.11 -19.36 7.66
C ILE A 291 -21.23 -18.73 6.82
N GLY A 292 -20.95 -18.30 5.58
CA GLY A 292 -21.90 -17.66 4.68
C GLY A 292 -21.51 -16.22 4.30
N TYR A 293 -22.52 -15.40 4.02
CA TYR A 293 -22.36 -14.02 3.53
C TYR A 293 -22.69 -12.97 4.60
N SER A 294 -22.00 -11.83 4.58
CA SER A 294 -22.30 -10.65 5.41
C SER A 294 -22.16 -9.36 4.60
N LYS A 295 -23.16 -8.47 4.66
CA LYS A 295 -23.25 -7.24 3.87
C LYS A 295 -23.07 -6.01 4.74
N LEU A 296 -21.92 -5.37 4.61
CA LEU A 296 -21.56 -4.11 5.27
C LEU A 296 -21.88 -2.94 4.33
N ILE A 297 -22.75 -2.03 4.75
CA ILE A 297 -23.14 -0.85 3.97
C ILE A 297 -22.25 0.32 4.37
N TYR A 298 -21.49 0.89 3.43
CA TYR A 298 -20.62 2.03 3.71
C TYR A 298 -21.46 3.32 3.83
N PRO A 299 -21.24 4.18 4.84
CA PRO A 299 -22.01 5.41 5.03
C PRO A 299 -21.91 6.39 3.85
N ASN A 300 -23.05 6.85 3.33
CA ASN A 300 -23.11 7.79 2.21
C ASN A 300 -23.09 9.29 2.60
N ALA A 301 -22.74 9.60 3.84
CA ALA A 301 -22.57 10.98 4.30
C ALA A 301 -21.38 11.64 3.57
N ARG A 302 -21.53 12.88 3.08
CA ARG A 302 -20.54 13.56 2.22
C ARG A 302 -19.13 13.72 2.80
N THR A 303 -18.97 13.64 4.13
CA THR A 303 -17.65 13.64 4.79
C THR A 303 -16.93 12.28 4.64
N MET A 304 -17.72 11.21 4.65
CA MET A 304 -17.31 9.80 4.66
C MET A 304 -17.13 9.27 3.23
N LEU A 305 -18.09 9.58 2.36
CA LEU A 305 -18.08 9.31 0.92
C LEU A 305 -17.98 10.64 0.16
N GLN A 306 -16.77 11.00 -0.24
CA GLN A 306 -16.43 12.33 -0.78
C GLN A 306 -16.60 12.42 -2.30
N LYS A 307 -16.32 11.32 -3.02
CA LYS A 307 -16.57 11.15 -4.46
C LYS A 307 -17.09 9.73 -4.72
N LEU A 308 -18.01 9.59 -5.67
CA LEU A 308 -18.40 8.32 -6.29
C LEU A 308 -18.90 8.61 -7.69
N GLU A 309 -18.13 8.20 -8.69
CA GLU A 309 -18.45 8.31 -10.11
C GLU A 309 -18.31 6.92 -10.75
N VAL A 310 -19.28 6.56 -11.60
CA VAL A 310 -19.28 5.34 -12.40
C VAL A 310 -19.21 5.75 -13.86
N TYR A 311 -18.39 5.06 -14.64
CA TYR A 311 -18.16 5.36 -16.04
C TYR A 311 -18.59 4.19 -16.93
N LYS A 312 -18.96 4.50 -18.16
CA LYS A 312 -19.06 3.54 -19.27
C LYS A 312 -17.84 3.71 -20.17
N GLU A 313 -17.52 2.65 -20.90
CA GLU A 313 -16.45 2.64 -21.88
C GLU A 313 -16.70 3.72 -22.96
N GLY A 314 -15.64 4.41 -23.34
CA GLY A 314 -15.65 5.48 -24.33
C GLY A 314 -14.42 5.38 -25.23
N SER A 315 -14.51 5.91 -26.45
CA SER A 315 -13.48 5.70 -27.49
C SER A 315 -12.18 6.49 -27.31
N MET A 316 -12.03 7.24 -26.21
CA MET A 316 -10.87 8.09 -25.88
C MET A 316 -10.76 8.35 -24.38
N GLU A 317 -11.89 8.57 -23.70
CA GLU A 317 -11.98 8.92 -22.28
C GLU A 317 -13.19 8.20 -21.63
N PRO A 318 -13.16 7.92 -20.31
CA PRO A 318 -14.23 7.20 -19.62
C PRO A 318 -15.44 8.12 -19.40
N ILE A 319 -16.60 7.74 -19.95
CA ILE A 319 -17.77 8.65 -19.98
C ILE A 319 -18.62 8.45 -18.72
N PRO A 320 -18.89 9.50 -17.91
CA PRO A 320 -19.75 9.39 -16.73
C PRO A 320 -21.14 8.83 -17.06
N THR A 321 -21.61 7.90 -16.24
CA THR A 321 -22.90 7.21 -16.40
C THR A 321 -23.63 7.03 -15.07
N THR A 322 -24.90 6.65 -15.13
CA THR A 322 -25.73 6.29 -13.96
C THR A 322 -25.96 4.79 -13.97
N ASP A 323 -25.11 4.04 -13.24
CA ASP A 323 -25.06 2.58 -13.30
C ASP A 323 -24.61 1.97 -11.94
N SER A 324 -24.36 0.66 -11.90
CA SER A 324 -23.76 -0.05 -10.77
C SER A 324 -22.69 -1.02 -11.25
N VAL A 325 -21.67 -1.22 -10.42
CA VAL A 325 -20.54 -2.11 -10.68
C VAL A 325 -20.40 -3.08 -9.51
N LEU A 326 -20.18 -4.36 -9.81
CA LEU A 326 -19.74 -5.35 -8.84
C LEU A 326 -18.25 -5.65 -9.10
N CYS A 327 -17.49 -5.83 -8.03
CA CYS A 327 -16.08 -6.24 -8.09
C CYS A 327 -15.87 -7.48 -7.24
N THR A 328 -15.07 -8.44 -7.68
CA THR A 328 -14.78 -9.67 -6.93
C THR A 328 -13.29 -9.76 -6.60
N ILE A 329 -12.94 -9.70 -5.31
CA ILE A 329 -11.55 -9.59 -4.86
C ILE A 329 -11.22 -10.73 -3.88
N ALA A 330 -10.07 -11.39 -4.06
CA ALA A 330 -9.54 -12.30 -3.06
C ALA A 330 -9.15 -11.53 -1.79
N PHE A 331 -9.70 -11.89 -0.64
CA PHE A 331 -9.51 -11.09 0.57
C PHE A 331 -8.08 -11.20 1.14
N SER A 332 -7.41 -12.35 0.96
CA SER A 332 -6.05 -12.58 1.49
C SER A 332 -4.98 -11.62 0.92
N PRO A 333 -4.91 -11.34 -0.40
CA PRO A 333 -4.11 -10.24 -0.92
C PRO A 333 -4.63 -8.87 -0.44
N PHE A 334 -5.93 -8.62 -0.59
CA PHE A 334 -6.55 -7.32 -0.33
C PHE A 334 -6.31 -6.81 1.11
N ILE A 335 -6.40 -7.67 2.13
CA ILE A 335 -6.26 -7.24 3.53
C ILE A 335 -4.84 -6.74 3.90
N LYS A 336 -3.82 -7.00 3.07
CA LYS A 336 -2.46 -6.44 3.25
C LYS A 336 -2.46 -4.91 3.29
N VAL A 337 -3.41 -4.24 2.63
CA VAL A 337 -3.52 -2.77 2.62
C VAL A 337 -3.92 -2.17 3.97
N LEU A 338 -4.47 -2.96 4.91
CA LEU A 338 -5.04 -2.50 6.19
C LEU A 338 -4.09 -1.60 6.99
N ARG A 339 -2.79 -1.90 6.99
CA ARG A 339 -1.78 -1.13 7.70
C ARG A 339 -1.64 0.28 7.11
N ALA A 340 -1.53 0.38 5.78
CA ALA A 340 -1.47 1.65 5.07
C ALA A 340 -2.78 2.45 5.20
N VAL A 341 -3.94 1.79 5.14
CA VAL A 341 -5.25 2.44 5.31
C VAL A 341 -5.34 3.11 6.70
N LYS A 342 -4.87 2.44 7.76
CA LYS A 342 -4.81 3.00 9.13
C LYS A 342 -3.91 4.23 9.29
N LEU A 343 -2.92 4.43 8.41
CA LEU A 343 -2.02 5.59 8.39
C LEU A 343 -2.52 6.73 7.48
N SER A 344 -3.40 6.39 6.54
CA SER A 344 -3.89 7.30 5.51
C SER A 344 -4.98 8.25 6.02
N THR A 345 -5.01 9.47 5.48
CA THR A 345 -6.02 10.50 5.78
C THR A 345 -7.15 10.54 4.75
N LYS A 346 -6.88 10.04 3.55
CA LYS A 346 -7.83 9.83 2.45
C LYS A 346 -7.49 8.55 1.71
N CYS A 347 -8.52 7.89 1.19
CA CYS A 347 -8.43 6.71 0.34
C CYS A 347 -9.18 6.97 -0.96
N LYS A 348 -8.52 6.82 -2.11
CA LYS A 348 -9.12 6.83 -3.45
C LYS A 348 -9.11 5.39 -3.97
N ILE A 349 -10.27 4.87 -4.34
CA ILE A 349 -10.45 3.51 -4.88
C ILE A 349 -10.89 3.63 -6.33
N MET A 350 -10.24 2.88 -7.22
CA MET A 350 -10.51 2.85 -8.65
C MET A 350 -10.61 1.41 -9.15
N LYS A 351 -11.31 1.23 -10.26
CA LYS A 351 -11.26 0.02 -11.09
C LYS A 351 -11.30 0.44 -12.55
N ASP A 352 -10.58 -0.25 -13.42
CA ASP A 352 -10.63 -0.06 -14.87
C ASP A 352 -11.45 -1.17 -15.59
N PHE A 353 -11.59 -1.06 -16.92
CA PHE A 353 -12.20 -2.09 -17.76
C PHE A 353 -11.30 -3.31 -17.98
N ASN A 354 -10.00 -3.20 -17.70
CA ASN A 354 -9.02 -4.29 -17.83
C ASN A 354 -9.08 -5.29 -16.65
N GLY A 355 -9.73 -4.90 -15.55
CA GLY A 355 -9.88 -5.71 -14.34
C GLY A 355 -8.86 -5.40 -13.25
N VAL A 356 -8.08 -4.33 -13.41
CA VAL A 356 -7.21 -3.82 -12.34
C VAL A 356 -8.03 -3.01 -11.36
N PHE A 357 -7.91 -3.35 -10.09
CA PHE A 357 -8.47 -2.62 -8.96
C PHE A 357 -7.34 -1.92 -8.20
N SER A 358 -7.49 -0.63 -7.91
CA SER A 358 -6.44 0.19 -7.30
C SER A 358 -6.92 0.93 -6.06
N ILE A 359 -6.07 0.99 -5.04
CA ILE A 359 -6.26 1.76 -3.81
C ILE A 359 -5.09 2.73 -3.66
N GLN A 360 -5.34 4.02 -3.84
CA GLN A 360 -4.40 5.11 -3.62
C GLN A 360 -4.66 5.77 -2.26
N LEU A 361 -3.63 5.91 -1.44
CA LEU A 361 -3.70 6.36 -0.05
C LEU A 361 -2.77 7.55 0.21
N LEU A 362 -3.26 8.58 0.89
CA LEU A 362 -2.48 9.76 1.26
C LEU A 362 -2.18 9.79 2.77
N CYS A 363 -0.96 9.40 3.14
CA CYS A 363 -0.49 9.31 4.53
C CYS A 363 0.23 10.61 4.91
N LYS A 364 -0.41 11.46 5.73
CA LYS A 364 0.12 12.79 6.08
C LYS A 364 0.84 12.81 7.42
N ASN A 365 2.09 13.25 7.40
CA ASN A 365 2.83 13.54 8.62
C ASN A 365 2.46 14.93 9.16
N THR A 366 1.78 14.99 10.31
CA THR A 366 1.33 16.25 10.92
C THR A 366 2.46 17.08 11.54
N ALA A 367 3.65 16.52 11.76
CA ALA A 367 4.83 17.25 12.21
C ALA A 367 5.54 18.01 11.08
N ALA A 368 5.48 17.49 9.85
CA ALA A 368 6.17 18.05 8.67
C ALA A 368 5.23 18.94 7.83
N LYS A 369 5.01 20.20 8.27
CA LYS A 369 4.01 21.11 7.67
C LYS A 369 4.17 21.40 6.17
N SER A 370 5.39 21.30 5.63
CA SER A 370 5.71 21.49 4.21
C SER A 370 5.60 20.23 3.37
N TYR A 371 5.48 19.06 4.00
CA TYR A 371 5.43 17.77 3.32
C TYR A 371 4.00 17.48 2.81
N PRO A 372 3.79 17.20 1.51
CA PRO A 372 2.44 16.93 0.98
C PRO A 372 1.80 15.67 1.58
N GLY A 373 2.64 14.69 1.92
CA GLY A 373 2.27 13.36 2.41
C GLY A 373 3.00 12.27 1.62
N THR A 374 3.01 11.04 2.15
CA THR A 374 3.41 9.85 1.39
C THR A 374 2.21 9.36 0.60
N LEU A 375 2.43 9.09 -0.69
CA LEU A 375 1.46 8.37 -1.51
C LEU A 375 1.78 6.87 -1.45
N ILE A 376 0.76 6.05 -1.23
CA ILE A 376 0.86 4.59 -1.32
C ILE A 376 -0.25 4.10 -2.24
N ALA A 377 0.13 3.55 -3.39
CA ALA A 377 -0.78 2.89 -4.33
C ALA A 377 -0.64 1.38 -4.20
N PHE A 378 -1.76 0.67 -4.16
CA PHE A 378 -1.84 -0.78 -4.29
C PHE A 378 -2.67 -1.12 -5.52
N ASN A 379 -2.15 -1.90 -6.47
CA ASN A 379 -2.91 -2.38 -7.62
C ASN A 379 -3.03 -3.91 -7.53
N MET A 380 -4.20 -4.45 -7.85
CA MET A 380 -4.49 -5.87 -7.75
C MET A 380 -5.47 -6.34 -8.82
N LEU A 381 -5.38 -7.61 -9.20
CA LEU A 381 -6.27 -8.21 -10.18
C LEU A 381 -7.61 -8.61 -9.56
N GLU A 382 -8.70 -8.32 -10.26
CA GLU A 382 -10.02 -8.90 -10.00
C GLU A 382 -10.02 -10.43 -10.23
N ARG A 383 -10.82 -11.17 -9.45
CA ARG A 383 -11.02 -12.61 -9.63
C ARG A 383 -12.18 -12.90 -10.58
N SER A 384 -11.85 -13.54 -11.70
CA SER A 384 -12.77 -13.97 -12.77
C SER A 384 -13.58 -15.24 -12.43
N ASP A 385 -13.88 -15.48 -11.14
CA ASP A 385 -14.49 -16.73 -10.65
C ASP A 385 -15.96 -16.91 -11.05
N LEU A 386 -16.64 -15.82 -11.40
CA LEU A 386 -17.92 -15.87 -12.07
C LEU A 386 -17.65 -15.99 -13.58
N GLY A 387 -18.35 -16.91 -14.25
CA GLY A 387 -18.43 -16.92 -15.73
C GLY A 387 -19.11 -15.69 -16.34
N VAL A 388 -19.53 -14.76 -15.46
CA VAL A 388 -19.87 -13.37 -15.74
C VAL A 388 -18.61 -12.54 -15.46
N THR A 389 -17.96 -12.04 -16.52
CA THR A 389 -16.95 -10.98 -16.41
C THR A 389 -17.58 -9.73 -15.76
N GLY A 390 -16.77 -8.78 -15.27
CA GLY A 390 -17.25 -7.53 -14.64
C GLY A 390 -18.05 -6.55 -15.53
N GLN A 391 -18.59 -7.04 -16.65
CA GLN A 391 -19.30 -6.34 -17.71
C GLN A 391 -20.83 -6.35 -17.55
N ASP A 392 -21.40 -7.11 -16.60
CA ASP A 392 -22.86 -7.22 -16.39
C ASP A 392 -23.48 -5.91 -15.84
N ILE A 393 -23.76 -5.00 -16.77
CA ILE A 393 -24.51 -3.76 -16.58
C ILE A 393 -25.95 -4.12 -16.16
N GLY A 394 -26.36 -3.65 -14.99
CA GLY A 394 -27.75 -3.75 -14.53
C GLY A 394 -28.02 -4.68 -13.35
N LEU A 395 -27.02 -5.40 -12.81
CA LEU A 395 -27.17 -6.27 -11.63
C LEU A 395 -27.92 -5.60 -10.47
N ASP A 396 -28.93 -6.29 -9.94
CA ASP A 396 -29.55 -5.99 -8.66
C ASP A 396 -28.91 -6.83 -7.54
N VAL A 397 -28.47 -6.16 -6.47
CA VAL A 397 -27.88 -6.79 -5.29
C VAL A 397 -28.92 -7.60 -4.53
N ALA A 398 -30.23 -7.31 -4.66
CA ALA A 398 -31.24 -8.19 -4.11
C ALA A 398 -31.19 -9.56 -4.81
N SER A 399 -31.30 -9.61 -6.14
CA SER A 399 -31.31 -10.87 -6.91
C SER A 399 -30.05 -11.73 -6.78
N LEU A 400 -28.89 -11.13 -6.46
CA LEU A 400 -27.64 -11.88 -6.22
C LEU A 400 -27.64 -12.68 -4.90
N PHE A 401 -28.53 -12.33 -3.96
CA PHE A 401 -28.61 -12.94 -2.63
C PHE A 401 -30.06 -13.22 -2.20
N ASP A 402 -30.99 -13.42 -3.15
CA ASP A 402 -32.43 -13.59 -2.87
C ASP A 402 -32.79 -15.05 -2.46
N ASP A 403 -31.90 -15.71 -1.72
CA ASP A 403 -32.26 -16.89 -0.94
C ASP A 403 -33.20 -16.42 0.18
N GLN A 404 -34.38 -17.05 0.31
CA GLN A 404 -35.42 -16.69 1.29
C GLN A 404 -35.05 -17.03 2.76
N VAL A 405 -33.75 -17.09 3.06
CA VAL A 405 -33.13 -17.53 4.32
C VAL A 405 -32.46 -16.36 5.06
N TYR A 406 -32.17 -15.23 4.38
CA TYR A 406 -31.53 -14.07 5.00
C TYR A 406 -32.45 -13.34 5.98
N GLN A 407 -32.39 -13.76 7.24
CA GLN A 407 -33.08 -13.08 8.35
C GLN A 407 -32.40 -11.75 8.67
N GLN A 408 -32.95 -10.64 8.17
CA GLN A 408 -32.42 -9.30 8.40
C GLN A 408 -32.47 -8.92 9.90
N VAL A 409 -31.34 -9.04 10.59
CA VAL A 409 -31.18 -8.60 11.99
C VAL A 409 -31.12 -7.08 12.03
N MET A 410 -32.29 -6.45 12.03
CA MET A 410 -32.43 -5.05 12.39
C MET A 410 -32.15 -4.88 13.88
N GLU A 411 -31.16 -4.08 14.25
CA GLU A 411 -31.04 -3.60 15.62
C GLU A 411 -32.26 -2.72 15.94
N TYR A 412 -33.12 -3.20 16.84
CA TYR A 412 -34.34 -2.50 17.21
C TYR A 412 -34.03 -1.29 18.08
N ASP A 413 -34.00 -0.11 17.45
CA ASP A 413 -34.02 1.18 18.14
C ASP A 413 -35.28 1.26 19.04
N HIS A 414 -35.06 1.07 20.34
CA HIS A 414 -36.11 1.01 21.36
C HIS A 414 -36.83 2.37 21.61
N SER A 415 -36.49 3.44 20.88
CA SER A 415 -36.99 4.80 21.14
C SER A 415 -38.43 5.10 20.70
N LYS A 416 -39.18 4.15 20.12
CA LYS A 416 -40.52 4.38 19.53
C LYS A 416 -41.64 3.46 20.05
N GLN A 417 -41.93 3.55 21.35
CA GLN A 417 -43.26 3.18 21.89
C GLN A 417 -43.87 4.36 22.64
N ASN A 418 -44.85 5.01 22.00
CA ASN A 418 -45.89 5.93 22.53
C ASN A 418 -46.43 6.78 21.35
N THR A 419 -47.74 7.03 21.17
CA THR A 419 -48.96 6.64 21.90
C THR A 419 -50.17 6.61 20.95
N SER A 420 -51.06 5.62 21.12
CA SER A 420 -52.51 5.84 20.98
C SER A 420 -53.28 4.78 21.77
N TYR A 421 -54.18 5.24 22.65
CA TYR A 421 -55.10 4.37 23.40
C TYR A 421 -56.39 4.13 22.61
N SER A 422 -56.94 2.93 22.72
CA SER A 422 -58.39 2.69 22.65
C SER A 422 -58.71 1.55 23.60
N GLU A 423 -59.69 1.73 24.48
CA GLU A 423 -60.04 0.76 25.51
C GLU A 423 -60.99 -0.33 24.97
N THR A 424 -60.74 -1.59 25.33
CA THR A 424 -61.85 -2.48 25.70
C THR A 424 -61.45 -3.50 26.78
N ARG A 425 -62.24 -3.51 27.85
CA ARG A 425 -62.47 -4.61 28.83
C ARG A 425 -62.80 -5.93 28.10
N THR A 426 -62.68 -7.17 28.62
CA THR A 426 -62.50 -7.78 29.97
C THR A 426 -61.92 -9.22 29.73
N GLU A 427 -61.55 -10.12 30.65
CA GLU A 427 -61.75 -10.32 32.10
C GLU A 427 -60.42 -10.64 32.85
N THR A 428 -60.42 -11.60 33.80
CA THR A 428 -59.32 -11.99 34.73
C THR A 428 -58.92 -13.45 34.61
N PHE A 429 -57.65 -13.78 34.88
CA PHE A 429 -57.28 -15.01 35.61
C PHE A 429 -55.94 -14.84 36.34
N THR A 430 -55.73 -15.61 37.41
CA THR A 430 -54.57 -15.50 38.33
C THR A 430 -53.90 -16.86 38.54
N HIS A 431 -52.57 -16.93 38.47
CA HIS A 431 -51.79 -17.75 39.42
C HIS A 431 -50.31 -17.35 39.51
N GLU A 432 -49.71 -17.67 40.64
CA GLU A 432 -48.28 -17.57 40.98
C GLU A 432 -47.51 -18.81 40.49
N ASP A 433 -46.20 -18.71 40.20
CA ASP A 433 -45.11 -19.03 41.17
C ASP A 433 -43.71 -18.83 40.54
N ASN A 434 -42.64 -19.08 41.30
CA ASN A 434 -41.24 -18.78 41.04
C ASN A 434 -40.52 -19.79 40.13
N GLY A 435 -39.51 -19.32 39.41
CA GLY A 435 -38.57 -20.17 38.66
C GLY A 435 -37.27 -19.45 38.32
N ILE A 436 -36.28 -19.50 39.22
CA ILE A 436 -34.92 -19.01 38.93
C ILE A 436 -34.25 -20.02 37.99
N SER A 437 -34.08 -19.66 36.72
CA SER A 437 -33.40 -20.48 35.71
C SER A 437 -32.01 -19.93 35.41
N ALA A 438 -30.98 -20.77 35.57
CA ALA A 438 -29.58 -20.40 35.34
C ALA A 438 -29.19 -20.57 33.85
N ALA A 439 -29.78 -19.74 32.97
CA ALA A 439 -29.52 -19.78 31.53
C ALA A 439 -29.78 -18.43 30.81
N GLU A 440 -29.00 -17.39 31.15
CA GLU A 440 -28.92 -16.16 30.34
C GLU A 440 -27.51 -16.03 29.72
N PRO A 441 -27.37 -15.75 28.41
CA PRO A 441 -26.11 -15.34 27.81
C PRO A 441 -25.76 -13.90 28.23
N PHE A 442 -24.46 -13.56 28.24
CA PHE A 442 -23.97 -12.26 28.69
C PHE A 442 -24.53 -11.08 27.87
N SER A 443 -25.55 -10.41 28.39
CA SER A 443 -26.12 -9.20 27.77
C SER A 443 -25.30 -7.96 28.10
N TYR A 444 -25.03 -7.15 27.07
CA TYR A 444 -24.28 -5.88 27.15
C TYR A 444 -24.94 -4.85 28.11
N ALA A 445 -26.22 -5.02 28.43
CA ALA A 445 -26.97 -4.18 29.37
C ALA A 445 -26.36 -4.16 30.80
N ALA A 446 -25.56 -5.16 31.17
CA ALA A 446 -24.90 -5.21 32.48
C ALA A 446 -23.89 -4.06 32.71
N PHE A 447 -23.29 -3.50 31.65
CA PHE A 447 -22.18 -2.55 31.78
C PHE A 447 -22.58 -1.07 31.96
N GLN A 448 -23.85 -0.70 31.78
CA GLN A 448 -24.27 0.72 31.87
C GLN A 448 -24.61 1.20 33.30
N ARG A 449 -24.53 0.35 34.33
CA ARG A 449 -24.81 0.75 35.72
C ARG A 449 -23.63 1.50 36.35
N ARG A 450 -23.55 2.82 36.13
CA ARG A 450 -22.83 3.74 37.02
C ARG A 450 -23.82 4.35 38.06
N PRO A 451 -23.35 4.69 39.27
CA PRO A 451 -24.25 5.06 40.36
C PRO A 451 -24.87 6.44 40.16
N ASN A 452 -26.13 6.59 40.60
CA ASN A 452 -26.73 7.90 40.82
C ASN A 452 -25.89 8.68 41.83
N ASN A 453 -25.62 9.95 41.53
CA ASN A 453 -25.35 10.94 42.56
C ASN A 453 -26.18 12.18 42.26
N VAL A 454 -26.82 12.72 43.30
CA VAL A 454 -27.75 13.85 43.19
C VAL A 454 -26.99 15.12 43.56
N ASP A 455 -27.07 16.18 42.75
CA ASP A 455 -27.49 17.49 43.25
C ASP A 455 -27.75 18.52 42.13
N ASP A 456 -28.63 19.47 42.47
CA ASP A 456 -29.22 20.53 41.64
C ASP A 456 -28.30 21.76 41.49
N ALA A 457 -28.42 22.52 40.40
CA ALA A 457 -28.30 23.99 40.39
C ALA A 457 -28.52 24.64 39.00
N SER A 458 -29.76 25.09 38.75
CA SER A 458 -30.08 26.39 38.11
C SER A 458 -29.31 26.92 36.86
N LYS A 459 -29.98 26.84 35.71
CA LYS A 459 -30.23 27.94 34.74
C LYS A 459 -29.33 29.20 34.79
N ARG A 460 -28.71 29.55 33.65
CA ARG A 460 -28.70 30.94 33.15
C ARG A 460 -28.71 31.01 31.62
N ARG A 461 -29.58 31.87 31.08
CA ARG A 461 -29.81 32.13 29.66
C ARG A 461 -29.29 33.54 29.36
N ARG A 462 -28.37 33.70 28.40
CA ARG A 462 -28.03 35.00 27.82
C ARG A 462 -28.04 34.88 26.30
N VAL A 463 -28.79 35.77 25.67
CA VAL A 463 -28.73 36.03 24.22
C VAL A 463 -27.89 37.29 24.07
N GLU A 464 -26.96 37.31 23.12
CA GLU A 464 -26.38 38.57 22.64
C GLU A 464 -25.95 38.40 21.18
N THR A 465 -26.23 39.43 20.38
CA THR A 465 -26.02 39.47 18.93
C THR A 465 -24.81 40.33 18.59
N GLY A 466 -24.02 39.92 17.59
CA GLY A 466 -22.91 40.71 17.05
C GLY A 466 -22.51 40.20 15.66
N GLU A 467 -22.17 41.11 14.75
CA GLU A 467 -21.98 40.85 13.32
C GLU A 467 -20.52 40.98 12.87
N SER A 468 -20.23 40.47 11.66
CA SER A 468 -19.06 40.78 10.81
C SER A 468 -17.68 40.29 11.29
N LEU A 469 -16.65 40.16 10.44
CA LEU A 469 -16.57 40.32 8.98
C LEU A 469 -16.26 38.98 8.29
N GLY A 470 -16.55 38.89 6.99
CA GLY A 470 -16.07 37.81 6.13
C GLY A 470 -14.94 38.26 5.19
N THR A 471 -13.93 37.42 5.00
CA THR A 471 -12.90 37.54 3.96
C THR A 471 -12.65 36.17 3.35
N SER A 472 -13.32 35.89 2.22
CA SER A 472 -13.12 34.67 1.44
C SER A 472 -11.85 34.77 0.58
N ALA A 473 -10.79 34.06 0.94
CA ALA A 473 -9.74 33.70 0.00
C ALA A 473 -10.24 32.55 -0.90
N PRO A 474 -9.79 32.45 -2.16
CA PRO A 474 -10.08 31.28 -2.99
C PRO A 474 -9.44 30.02 -2.38
N VAL A 475 -10.12 28.89 -2.51
CA VAL A 475 -9.52 27.57 -2.33
C VAL A 475 -9.06 27.13 -3.70
N ASP A 476 -7.75 27.06 -3.92
CA ASP A 476 -7.20 26.44 -5.11
C ASP A 476 -7.36 24.91 -4.99
N ASP A 477 -8.30 24.34 -5.75
CA ASP A 477 -8.49 22.89 -5.87
C ASP A 477 -7.33 22.24 -6.64
N VAL A 478 -6.17 22.16 -5.99
CA VAL A 478 -5.05 21.33 -6.45
C VAL A 478 -5.43 19.86 -6.25
N PRO A 479 -5.37 19.01 -7.29
CA PRO A 479 -5.70 17.59 -7.16
C PRO A 479 -4.73 16.91 -6.19
N LEU A 480 -5.27 16.40 -5.09
CA LEU A 480 -4.53 15.68 -4.02
C LEU A 480 -4.08 14.26 -4.40
N PHE A 481 -4.52 13.79 -5.57
CA PHE A 481 -4.09 12.58 -6.25
C PHE A 481 -3.93 12.95 -7.72
N LEU A 482 -2.78 12.64 -8.30
CA LEU A 482 -2.60 12.62 -9.75
C LEU A 482 -3.33 11.38 -10.34
#